data_AF-K1SWB9-F1
#
_entry.id   AF-K1SWB9-F1
#
_cell.length_a   1.000
_cell.length_b   1.000
_cell.length_c   1.000
_cell.angle_alpha   90.00
_cell.angle_beta   90.00
_cell.angle_gamma   90.00
#
_symmetry.space_group_name_H-M   'P 1'
#
loop_
_entity.id
_entity.type
_entity.pdbx_description
1 polymer ?
#
loop_
_entity_poly.entity_id
_entity_poly.type
_entity_poly.pdbx_seq_one_letter_code
_entity_poly.pdbx_strand_id
1 'polypeptide(L)' 'MEIGNCSLLDEGTAAAEAMLMIFALRSREAVKEGRNQLFVDRNIFPQTLDVLLTRSEPFGIELII' A
#
# COMPACT_ATOMS: atom_id res chain seq x y z
N MET A 1 -13.23 -9.99 -7.76
CA MET A 1 -12.74 -8.86 -8.55
C MET A 1 -13.27 -8.97 -9.95
N GLU A 2 -13.53 -7.84 -10.61
CA GLU A 2 -14.09 -7.80 -11.97
C GLU A 2 -12.98 -7.76 -13.05
N ILE A 3 -11.79 -7.28 -12.69
CA ILE A 3 -10.63 -7.17 -13.57
C ILE A 3 -9.36 -7.66 -12.87
N GLY A 4 -8.40 -8.14 -13.66
CA GLY A 4 -7.04 -8.47 -13.24
C GLY A 4 -6.06 -8.11 -14.35
N ASN A 5 -4.82 -7.77 -13.98
CA ASN A 5 -3.76 -7.55 -14.96
C ASN A 5 -3.11 -8.89 -15.36
N CYS A 6 -2.11 -8.86 -16.25
CA CYS A 6 -1.47 -10.08 -16.76
C CYS A 6 -0.32 -10.61 -15.89
N SER A 7 0.12 -9.89 -14.85
CA SER A 7 1.11 -10.29 -13.83
C SER A 7 1.64 -9.09 -13.05
N LEU A 8 2.29 -9.36 -11.92
CA LEU A 8 3.26 -8.51 -11.24
C LEU A 8 4.50 -9.35 -10.90
N LEU A 9 5.55 -8.73 -10.36
CA LEU A 9 6.84 -9.39 -10.15
C LEU A 9 6.80 -10.45 -9.03
N ASP A 10 6.25 -10.08 -7.88
CA ASP A 10 6.10 -10.94 -6.71
C ASP A 10 4.96 -10.42 -5.81
N GLU A 11 4.66 -11.17 -4.74
CA GLU A 11 3.59 -10.81 -3.78
C GLU A 11 3.84 -9.48 -3.06
N GLY A 12 5.08 -9.23 -2.62
CA GLY A 12 5.42 -8.04 -1.85
C GLY A 12 5.28 -6.76 -2.68
N THR A 13 5.78 -6.81 -3.93
CA THR A 13 5.62 -5.73 -4.90
C THR A 13 4.16 -5.57 -5.31
N ALA A 14 3.39 -6.65 -5.46
CA ALA A 14 1.95 -6.56 -5.70
C ALA A 14 1.19 -5.88 -4.56
N ALA A 15 1.53 -6.18 -3.31
CA ALA A 15 0.95 -5.53 -2.14
C ALA A 15 1.32 -4.03 -2.08
N ALA A 16 2.56 -3.67 -2.43
CA ALA A 16 2.98 -2.27 -2.49
C ALA A 16 2.28 -1.49 -3.61
N GLU A 17 2.07 -2.08 -4.80
CA GLU A 17 1.27 -1.46 -5.87
C GLU A 17 -0.19 -1.26 -5.43
N ALA A 18 -0.76 -2.22 -4.68
CA ALA A 18 -2.09 -2.05 -4.09
C ALA A 18 -2.13 -0.90 -3.07
N MET A 19 -1.14 -0.78 -2.18
CA MET A 19 -0.99 0.37 -1.27
C MET A 19 -0.95 1.69 -2.03
N LEU A 20 -0.14 1.79 -3.09
CA LEU A 20 -0.01 3.02 -3.88
C LEU A 20 -1.30 3.34 -4.65
N MET A 21 -1.99 2.34 -5.17
CA MET A 21 -3.30 2.51 -5.80
C MET A 21 -4.31 3.08 -4.80
N ILE A 22 -4.37 2.53 -3.58
CA ILE A 22 -5.23 3.04 -2.51
C ILE A 22 -4.87 4.50 -2.19
N PHE A 23 -3.57 4.81 -2.01
CA PHE A 23 -3.08 6.15 -1.72
C PHE A 23 -3.45 7.17 -2.80
N ALA A 24 -3.32 6.80 -4.08
CA ALA A 24 -3.60 7.67 -5.22
C ALA A 24 -5.09 7.92 -5.44
N LEU A 25 -5.95 6.93 -5.10
CA LEU A 25 -7.40 6.99 -5.33
C LEU A 25 -8.20 7.58 -4.17
N ARG A 26 -7.54 8.09 -3.11
CA ARG A 26 -8.23 8.75 -2.00
C ARG A 26 -9.02 9.97 -2.48
N SER A 27 -10.11 10.26 -1.77
CA SER A 27 -10.92 11.44 -2.08
C SER A 27 -10.14 12.74 -1.90
N ARG A 28 -10.59 13.81 -2.54
CA ARG A 28 -9.96 15.14 -2.44
C ARG A 28 -9.94 15.66 -1.00
N GLU A 29 -10.99 15.36 -0.23
CA GLU A 29 -11.12 15.68 1.19
C GLU A 29 -10.06 14.94 2.00
N ALA A 30 -9.90 13.63 1.78
CA ALA A 30 -8.88 12.83 2.46
C ALA A 30 -7.45 13.29 2.14
N VAL A 31 -7.20 13.72 0.90
CA VAL A 31 -5.93 14.34 0.49
C VAL A 31 -5.70 15.67 1.23
N LYS A 32 -6.72 16.55 1.26
CA LYS A 32 -6.63 17.85 1.94
C LYS A 32 -6.41 17.71 3.46
N GLU A 33 -6.97 16.66 4.06
CA GLU A 33 -6.81 16.33 5.48
C GLU A 33 -5.54 15.53 5.79
N GLY A 34 -4.74 15.16 4.78
CA GLY A 34 -3.47 14.45 4.98
C GLY A 34 -3.62 13.01 5.49
N ARG A 35 -4.70 12.32 5.13
CA ARG A 35 -4.98 10.95 5.59
C ARG A 35 -4.05 9.92 4.94
N ASN A 36 -2.85 9.76 5.48
CA ASN A 36 -1.77 8.93 4.93
C ASN A 36 -1.52 7.61 5.69
N GLN A 37 -2.48 7.13 6.46
CA GLN A 37 -2.34 5.88 7.23
C GLN A 37 -2.88 4.69 6.45
N LEU A 38 -2.14 3.58 6.46
CA LEU A 38 -2.57 2.29 5.92
C LEU A 38 -2.46 1.21 7.00
N PHE A 39 -3.55 0.47 7.23
CA PHE A 39 -3.56 -0.67 8.14
C PHE A 39 -3.01 -1.92 7.44
N VAL A 40 -2.13 -2.64 8.11
CA VAL A 40 -1.50 -3.87 7.64
C VAL A 40 -1.65 -4.92 8.73
N ASP A 41 -2.10 -6.14 8.41
CA ASP A 41 -2.22 -7.19 9.43
C ASP A 41 -0.83 -7.62 9.92
N ARG A 42 -0.68 -7.83 11.23
CA ARG A 42 0.53 -8.40 11.85
C ARG A 42 0.91 -9.80 11.36
N ASN A 43 -0.02 -10.55 10.75
CA ASN A 43 0.17 -11.93 10.28
C ASN A 43 0.44 -12.01 8.77
N ILE A 44 1.15 -11.05 8.19
CA ILE A 44 1.66 -11.14 6.82
C ILE A 44 3.09 -11.70 6.80
N PHE A 45 3.55 -12.10 5.61
CA PHE A 45 4.94 -12.53 5.48
C PHE A 45 5.92 -11.38 5.77
N PRO A 46 7.03 -11.62 6.50
CA PRO A 46 7.99 -10.58 6.84
C PRO A 46 8.55 -9.84 5.62
N GLN A 47 8.84 -10.55 4.54
CA GLN A 47 9.34 -9.93 3.32
C GLN A 47 8.31 -9.02 2.63
N THR A 48 7.01 -9.33 2.75
CA THR A 48 5.95 -8.46 2.24
C THR A 48 5.89 -7.18 3.06
N LEU A 49 6.01 -7.29 4.40
CA LEU A 49 6.10 -6.14 5.29
C LEU A 49 7.31 -5.26 4.98
N ASP A 50 8.49 -5.85 4.77
CA ASP A 50 9.72 -5.12 4.45
C ASP A 50 9.59 -4.32 3.15
N VAL A 51 8.96 -4.90 2.12
CA VAL A 51 8.68 -4.21 0.85
C VAL A 51 7.68 -3.07 1.06
N LEU A 52 6.62 -3.30 1.84
CA LEU A 52 5.64 -2.26 2.17
C LEU A 52 6.29 -1.09 2.91
N LEU A 53 7.08 -1.36 3.95
CA LEU A 53 7.82 -0.35 4.71
C LEU A 53 8.70 0.49 3.79
N THR A 54 9.54 -0.16 2.98
CA THR A 54 10.46 0.51 2.05
C THR A 54 9.72 1.38 1.02
N ARG A 55 8.60 0.88 0.47
CA ARG A 55 7.83 1.60 -0.56
C ARG A 55 6.95 2.70 0.02
N SER A 56 6.57 2.61 1.30
CA SER A 56 5.73 3.58 1.98
C SER A 56 6.48 4.88 2.35
N GLU A 57 7.76 4.75 2.70
CA GLU A 57 8.62 5.84 3.18
C GLU A 57 8.67 7.08 2.26
N PRO A 58 8.96 6.97 0.95
CA PRO A 58 9.07 8.15 0.08
C PRO A 58 7.74 8.90 -0.12
N PHE A 59 6.61 8.25 0.15
CA PHE A 59 5.29 8.87 0.05
C PHE A 59 4.76 9.39 1.40
N GLY A 60 5.50 9.15 2.50
CA GLY A 60 5.06 9.48 3.84
C GLY A 60 3.78 8.74 4.25
N ILE A 61 3.64 7.48 3.78
CA ILE A 61 2.53 6.61 4.19
C ILE A 61 2.91 5.95 5.52
N GLU A 62 2.08 6.13 6.53
CA GLU A 62 2.27 5.51 7.84
C GLU A 62 1.60 4.13 7.86
N LEU A 63 2.37 3.07 8.08
CA LEU A 63 1.84 1.72 8.25
C LEU A 63 1.45 1.48 9.71
N ILE A 64 0.19 1.11 9.94
CA ILE A 64 -0.35 0.73 11.24
C ILE A 64 -0.51 -0.79 11.26
N ILE A 65 0.23 -1.48 12.14
CA ILE A 65 0.32 -2.95 12.22
C ILE A 65 -0.58 -3.52 13.32
#